data_AF-B7ZG16-F1
#
_entry.id   AF-B7ZG16-F1
#
_cell.length_a   1.000
_cell.length_b   1.000
_cell.length_c   1.000
_cell.angle_alpha   90.00
_cell.angle_beta   90.00
_cell.angle_gamma   90.00
#
_symmetry.space_group_name_H-M   'P 1'
#
loop_
_entity.id
_entity.type
_entity.pdbx_description
1 polymer ?
#
loop_
_entity_poly.entity_id
_entity_poly.type
_entity_poly.pdbx_seq_one_letter_code
_entity_poly.pdbx_strand_id
1 'polypeptide(L)'
;MIGWGFRPTAKKAQNYAKKHNLRYIALEDGFLRSIGLGVEGYPPFSLVVDDMGIYYAAEKPSRLEKLIADCNLNNEQARQSHQAMALIREWQLSKYNHAPCEPIDTEHKNQIVLVIDQTFGDMAVQYGLADENSFRQMLQSALQENPDAEIWVKTHPDVIAGKKRGYLTDLLDQPRVRIISQDINPPTLLSQVDKVYCVTSQMGFEALLQGKEVVTLVCLGLPVGA
;
A
#
# COMPACT_ATOMS: atom_id res chain seq x y z
N MET A 1 -20.94 -13.92 10.87
CA MET A 1 -21.15 -12.48 10.63
C MET A 1 -20.14 -12.00 9.60
N ILE A 2 -20.54 -11.12 8.69
CA ILE A 2 -19.67 -10.60 7.63
C ILE A 2 -19.69 -9.07 7.68
N GLY A 3 -18.57 -8.42 7.39
CA GLY A 3 -18.50 -6.97 7.20
C GLY A 3 -17.29 -6.55 6.39
N TRP A 4 -17.24 -5.28 5.99
CA TRP A 4 -16.15 -4.74 5.18
C TRP A 4 -14.99 -4.25 6.06
N GLY A 5 -13.91 -5.03 6.10
CA GLY A 5 -12.71 -4.76 6.88
C GLY A 5 -13.01 -4.40 8.33
N PHE A 6 -12.19 -3.54 8.93
CA PHE A 6 -12.42 -2.97 10.25
C PHE A 6 -12.92 -1.54 10.21
N ARG A 7 -13.66 -1.19 9.15
CA ARG A 7 -14.30 0.12 9.01
C ARG A 7 -15.33 0.37 10.14
N PRO A 8 -15.64 1.63 10.48
CA PRO A 8 -16.67 1.95 11.47
C PRO A 8 -18.02 1.27 11.20
N THR A 9 -18.39 1.08 9.93
CA THR A 9 -19.61 0.38 9.51
C THR A 9 -19.65 -1.09 9.90
N ALA A 10 -18.49 -1.76 10.03
CA ALA A 10 -18.39 -3.15 10.42
C ALA A 10 -18.53 -3.38 11.94
N LYS A 11 -18.43 -2.32 12.77
CA LYS A 11 -18.40 -2.43 14.24
C LYS A 11 -19.63 -3.13 14.82
N LYS A 12 -20.82 -2.90 14.24
CA LYS A 12 -22.06 -3.60 14.66
C LYS A 12 -21.97 -5.10 14.40
N ALA A 13 -21.49 -5.50 13.22
CA ALA A 13 -21.33 -6.91 12.85
C ALA A 13 -20.28 -7.61 13.72
N GLN A 14 -19.16 -6.93 14.00
CA GLN A 14 -18.11 -7.44 14.90
C GLN A 14 -18.63 -7.61 16.34
N ASN A 15 -19.33 -6.62 16.88
CA ASN A 15 -19.89 -6.69 18.24
C ASN A 15 -20.93 -7.80 18.37
N TYR A 16 -21.79 -7.97 17.35
CA TYR A 16 -22.76 -9.07 17.31
C TYR A 16 -22.04 -10.43 17.27
N ALA A 17 -21.02 -10.57 16.41
CA ALA A 17 -20.23 -11.79 16.32
C ALA A 17 -19.62 -12.16 17.68
N LYS A 18 -18.98 -11.18 18.35
CA LYS A 18 -18.39 -11.35 19.67
C LYS A 18 -19.43 -11.73 20.73
N LYS A 19 -20.56 -11.02 20.77
CA LYS A 19 -21.64 -11.27 21.75
C LYS A 19 -22.24 -12.68 21.63
N HIS A 20 -22.33 -13.20 20.42
CA HIS A 20 -22.96 -14.49 20.12
C HIS A 20 -21.94 -15.62 19.87
N ASN A 21 -20.65 -15.40 20.15
CA ASN A 21 -19.57 -16.34 19.87
C ASN A 21 -19.58 -16.89 18.43
N LEU A 22 -19.91 -16.02 17.48
CA LEU A 22 -19.91 -16.34 16.05
C LEU A 22 -18.61 -15.87 15.39
N ARG A 23 -18.23 -16.53 14.31
CA ARG A 23 -17.13 -16.09 13.47
C ARG A 23 -17.45 -14.78 12.77
N TYR A 24 -16.48 -13.87 12.76
CA TYR A 24 -16.49 -12.68 11.92
C TYR A 24 -15.62 -12.92 10.69
N ILE A 25 -16.15 -12.57 9.50
CA ILE A 25 -15.43 -12.61 8.24
C ILE A 25 -15.28 -11.17 7.75
N ALA A 26 -14.04 -10.71 7.62
CA ALA A 26 -13.69 -9.43 7.06
C ALA A 26 -13.54 -9.56 5.53
N LEU A 27 -14.31 -8.73 4.80
CA LEU A 27 -14.18 -8.57 3.36
C LEU A 27 -13.37 -7.32 3.05
N GLU A 28 -12.56 -7.38 2.00
CA GLU A 28 -11.93 -6.21 1.39
C GLU A 28 -11.82 -6.37 -0.12
N ASP A 29 -11.53 -5.27 -0.80
CA ASP A 29 -11.11 -5.33 -2.20
C ASP A 29 -9.85 -6.19 -2.35
N GLY A 30 -9.81 -7.03 -3.39
CA GLY A 30 -8.61 -7.78 -3.74
C GLY A 30 -7.48 -6.89 -4.26
N PHE A 31 -6.26 -7.44 -4.28
CA PHE A 31 -5.05 -6.72 -4.70
C PHE A 31 -5.09 -6.28 -6.17
N LEU A 32 -5.72 -7.08 -7.05
CA LEU A 32 -6.10 -6.69 -8.41
C LEU A 32 -7.61 -6.50 -8.46
N ARG A 33 -8.07 -5.25 -8.39
CA ARG A 33 -9.48 -4.94 -8.12
C ARG A 33 -10.29 -4.74 -9.40
N SER A 34 -9.88 -3.86 -10.30
CA SER A 34 -10.75 -3.37 -11.38
C SER A 34 -9.98 -2.59 -12.46
N ILE A 35 -10.69 -2.12 -13.50
CA ILE A 35 -10.22 -1.18 -14.55
C ILE A 35 -10.71 0.25 -14.32
N GLY A 36 -10.88 0.62 -13.05
CA GLY A 36 -11.44 1.89 -12.60
C GLY A 36 -11.50 1.97 -11.08
N LEU A 37 -11.77 3.15 -10.54
CA LEU A 37 -11.81 3.36 -9.10
C LEU A 37 -13.13 2.84 -8.50
N GLY A 38 -13.07 2.34 -7.26
CA GLY A 38 -14.28 1.92 -6.55
C GLY A 38 -15.24 3.05 -6.27
N VAL A 39 -14.72 4.26 -6.03
CA VAL A 39 -15.53 5.47 -5.81
C VAL A 39 -16.28 5.93 -7.07
N GLU A 40 -15.86 5.48 -8.25
CA GLU A 40 -16.53 5.73 -9.53
C GLU A 40 -17.55 4.64 -9.88
N GLY A 41 -17.75 3.65 -9.00
CA GLY A 41 -18.74 2.59 -9.17
C GLY A 41 -18.25 1.34 -9.88
N TYR A 42 -16.95 1.24 -10.20
CA TYR A 42 -16.41 0.01 -10.80
C TYR A 42 -16.46 -1.16 -9.79
N PRO A 43 -17.10 -2.28 -10.15
CA PRO A 43 -17.18 -3.44 -9.27
C PRO A 43 -15.82 -4.14 -9.14
N PRO A 44 -15.54 -4.80 -8.00
CA PRO A 44 -14.31 -5.56 -7.83
C PRO A 44 -14.36 -6.90 -8.60
N PHE A 45 -13.32 -7.20 -9.36
CA PHE A 45 -13.07 -8.50 -9.99
C PHE A 45 -12.54 -9.54 -9.00
N SER A 46 -11.96 -9.10 -7.87
CA SER A 46 -11.50 -9.96 -6.80
C SER A 46 -11.79 -9.37 -5.42
N LEU A 47 -12.00 -10.23 -4.43
CA LEU A 47 -12.23 -9.87 -3.04
C LEU A 47 -11.30 -10.69 -2.14
N VAL A 48 -10.81 -10.05 -1.09
CA VAL A 48 -10.22 -10.74 0.05
C VAL A 48 -11.35 -11.21 0.97
N VAL A 49 -11.28 -12.46 1.40
CA VAL A 49 -12.18 -13.06 2.39
C VAL A 49 -11.32 -13.58 3.53
N ASP A 50 -11.28 -12.83 4.63
CA ASP A 50 -10.46 -13.17 5.80
C ASP A 50 -11.37 -13.55 6.98
N ASP A 51 -11.19 -14.75 7.47
CA ASP A 51 -11.99 -15.34 8.55
C ASP A 51 -11.20 -15.42 9.88
N MET A 52 -10.02 -14.79 9.95
CA MET A 52 -9.15 -14.71 11.13
C MET A 52 -8.93 -13.27 11.59
N GLY A 53 -8.68 -12.36 10.64
CA GLY A 53 -8.36 -10.96 10.86
C GLY A 53 -8.61 -10.15 9.60
N ILE A 54 -7.64 -9.35 9.19
CA ILE A 54 -7.57 -8.74 7.86
C ILE A 54 -6.11 -8.36 7.56
N TYR A 55 -5.66 -8.49 6.31
CA TYR A 55 -4.23 -8.42 5.94
C TYR A 55 -3.49 -7.12 6.34
N TYR A 56 -4.19 -6.00 6.50
CA TYR A 56 -3.58 -4.73 6.89
C TYR A 56 -3.53 -4.51 8.41
N ALA A 57 -4.13 -5.41 9.20
CA ALA A 57 -4.23 -5.25 10.65
C ALA A 57 -3.18 -6.09 11.36
N ALA A 58 -2.04 -5.47 11.68
CA ALA A 58 -0.88 -6.13 12.28
C ALA A 58 -1.07 -6.51 13.77
N GLU A 59 -2.09 -5.98 14.43
CA GLU A 59 -2.39 -6.30 15.85
C GLU A 59 -2.84 -7.75 16.08
N LYS A 60 -3.32 -8.45 15.04
CA LYS A 60 -3.88 -9.80 15.13
C LYS A 60 -3.54 -10.62 13.90
N PRO A 61 -3.38 -11.95 14.04
CA PRO A 61 -3.17 -12.82 12.89
C PRO A 61 -4.29 -12.72 11.85
N SER A 62 -3.91 -12.63 10.59
CA SER A 62 -4.76 -12.67 9.42
C SER A 62 -4.68 -14.02 8.71
N ARG A 63 -5.65 -14.29 7.83
CA ARG A 63 -5.60 -15.49 6.97
C ARG A 63 -4.38 -15.45 6.05
N LEU A 64 -4.01 -14.28 5.56
CA LEU A 64 -2.86 -14.10 4.67
C LEU A 64 -1.55 -14.43 5.39
N GLU A 65 -1.33 -13.92 6.62
CA GLU A 65 -0.13 -14.25 7.41
C GLU A 65 -0.01 -15.75 7.66
N LYS A 66 -1.13 -16.42 7.97
CA LYS A 66 -1.15 -17.87 8.13
C LYS A 66 -0.78 -18.60 6.84
N LEU A 67 -1.32 -18.17 5.68
CA LEU A 67 -0.98 -18.76 4.38
C LEU A 67 0.50 -18.58 4.03
N ILE A 68 1.09 -17.45 4.40
CA ILE A 68 2.52 -17.19 4.21
C ILE A 68 3.37 -18.06 5.14
N ALA A 69 3.01 -18.15 6.43
CA ALA A 69 3.74 -18.94 7.42
C ALA A 69 3.69 -20.45 7.12
N ASP A 70 2.54 -20.93 6.68
CA ASP A 70 2.31 -22.35 6.33
C ASP A 70 2.67 -22.65 4.86
N CYS A 71 3.32 -21.73 4.15
CA CYS A 71 3.51 -21.80 2.71
C CYS A 71 4.35 -23.02 2.30
N ASN A 72 3.70 -23.94 1.59
CA ASN A 72 4.34 -25.09 0.97
C ASN A 72 3.77 -25.28 -0.44
N LEU A 73 4.20 -24.43 -1.37
CA LEU A 73 3.72 -24.47 -2.75
C LEU A 73 4.22 -25.73 -3.45
N ASN A 74 3.31 -26.45 -4.11
CA ASN A 74 3.72 -27.49 -5.05
C ASN A 74 4.28 -26.88 -6.35
N ASN A 75 4.92 -27.69 -7.19
CA ASN A 75 5.55 -27.23 -8.43
C ASN A 75 4.58 -26.48 -9.36
N GLU A 76 3.32 -26.92 -9.44
CA GLU A 76 2.32 -26.26 -10.28
C GLU A 76 1.92 -24.89 -9.71
N GLN A 77 1.73 -24.78 -8.40
CA GLN A 77 1.45 -23.51 -7.73
C GLN A 77 2.63 -22.54 -7.88
N ALA A 78 3.87 -23.00 -7.70
CA ALA A 78 5.06 -22.18 -7.92
C ALA A 78 5.14 -21.67 -9.37
N ARG A 79 4.88 -22.54 -10.35
CA ARG A 79 4.81 -22.17 -11.78
C ARG A 79 3.73 -21.12 -12.04
N GLN A 80 2.54 -21.31 -11.48
CA GLN A 80 1.43 -20.37 -11.60
C GLN A 80 1.75 -19.02 -10.94
N SER A 81 2.38 -19.01 -9.77
CA SER A 81 2.82 -17.78 -9.10
C SER A 81 3.83 -17.00 -9.94
N HIS A 82 4.84 -17.66 -10.50
CA HIS A 82 5.81 -17.02 -11.39
C HIS A 82 5.15 -16.47 -12.67
N GLN A 83 4.22 -17.24 -13.27
CA GLN A 83 3.47 -16.80 -14.44
C GLN A 83 2.59 -15.58 -14.13
N ALA A 84 1.90 -15.57 -12.99
CA ALA A 84 1.08 -14.44 -12.56
C ALA A 84 1.93 -13.19 -12.32
N MET A 85 3.08 -13.31 -11.64
CA MET A 85 4.02 -12.21 -11.44
C MET A 85 4.56 -11.66 -12.78
N ALA A 86 4.86 -12.55 -13.74
CA ALA A 86 5.32 -12.13 -15.06
C ALA A 86 4.24 -11.35 -15.81
N LEU A 87 2.99 -11.83 -15.81
CA LEU A 87 1.86 -11.16 -16.45
C LEU A 87 1.55 -9.80 -15.79
N ILE A 88 1.62 -9.70 -14.45
CA ILE A 88 1.43 -8.43 -13.74
C ILE A 88 2.47 -7.40 -14.21
N ARG A 89 3.72 -7.80 -14.37
CA ARG A 89 4.78 -6.90 -14.86
C ARG A 89 4.61 -6.54 -16.34
N GLU A 90 4.40 -7.55 -17.19
CA GLU A 90 4.26 -7.38 -18.64
C GLU A 90 3.13 -6.43 -19.00
N TRP A 91 1.97 -6.59 -18.34
CA TRP A 91 0.78 -5.79 -18.59
C TRP A 91 0.65 -4.59 -17.67
N GLN A 92 1.68 -4.26 -16.89
CA GLN A 92 1.70 -3.13 -15.96
C GLN A 92 0.44 -3.06 -15.07
N LEU A 93 0.02 -4.23 -14.56
CA LEU A 93 -1.19 -4.34 -13.75
C LEU A 93 -0.95 -3.78 -12.35
N SER A 94 -1.98 -3.13 -11.84
CA SER A 94 -2.06 -2.59 -10.48
C SER A 94 -3.49 -2.81 -9.94
N LYS A 95 -3.82 -2.24 -8.77
CA LYS A 95 -5.13 -2.39 -8.16
C LYS A 95 -6.27 -1.92 -9.06
N TYR A 96 -6.14 -0.74 -9.66
CA TYR A 96 -7.26 -0.05 -10.32
C TYR A 96 -7.13 0.12 -11.84
N ASN A 97 -5.96 -0.10 -12.45
CA ASN A 97 -5.74 -0.16 -13.91
C ASN A 97 -6.44 0.91 -14.78
N HIS A 98 -6.59 2.14 -14.28
CA HIS A 98 -7.23 3.26 -15.00
C HIS A 98 -6.25 4.37 -15.37
N ALA A 99 -5.19 4.53 -14.57
CA ALA A 99 -4.26 5.63 -14.70
C ALA A 99 -3.39 5.48 -15.97
N PRO A 100 -3.01 6.59 -16.62
CA PRO A 100 -2.15 6.55 -17.80
C PRO A 100 -0.80 5.88 -17.54
N CYS A 101 -0.29 5.17 -18.54
CA CYS A 101 1.03 4.54 -18.51
C CYS A 101 2.15 5.45 -19.07
N GLU A 102 1.93 6.76 -19.12
CA GLU A 102 2.91 7.74 -19.58
C GLU A 102 3.95 8.03 -18.48
N PRO A 103 5.25 7.88 -18.75
CA PRO A 103 6.30 8.20 -17.79
C PRO A 103 6.36 9.70 -17.51
N ILE A 104 7.05 10.07 -16.43
CA ILE A 104 7.23 11.47 -16.05
C ILE A 104 8.52 11.95 -16.70
N ASP A 105 8.44 13.03 -17.48
CA ASP A 105 9.65 13.64 -18.03
C ASP A 105 10.56 14.12 -16.90
N THR A 106 11.79 13.62 -16.94
CA THR A 106 12.86 13.98 -16.02
C THR A 106 14.20 13.87 -16.74
N GLU A 107 15.13 14.77 -16.44
CA GLU A 107 16.47 14.77 -17.05
C GLU A 107 17.37 13.65 -16.49
N HIS A 108 16.89 12.82 -15.55
CA HIS A 108 17.56 11.65 -14.96
C HIS A 108 19.08 11.83 -14.74
N LYS A 109 19.47 12.89 -14.02
CA LYS A 109 20.88 13.13 -13.68
C LYS A 109 21.32 12.45 -12.38
N ASN A 110 20.38 12.25 -11.45
CA ASN A 110 20.62 11.68 -10.13
C ASN A 110 19.69 10.47 -9.88
N GLN A 111 20.03 9.66 -8.87
CA GLN A 111 19.14 8.62 -8.36
C GLN A 111 17.79 9.22 -7.92
N ILE A 112 16.71 8.45 -8.12
CA ILE A 112 15.36 8.86 -7.75
C ILE A 112 14.81 7.93 -6.69
N VAL A 113 14.40 8.52 -5.57
CA VAL A 113 13.80 7.80 -4.44
C VAL A 113 12.34 8.17 -4.32
N LEU A 114 11.47 7.17 -4.34
CA LEU A 114 10.03 7.37 -4.16
C LEU A 114 9.64 7.28 -2.69
N VAL A 115 8.88 8.25 -2.21
CA VAL A 115 8.20 8.23 -0.92
C VAL A 115 6.70 8.24 -1.18
N ILE A 116 6.00 7.24 -0.66
CA ILE A 116 4.57 7.06 -0.91
C ILE A 116 3.75 7.65 0.23
N ASP A 117 3.02 8.74 -0.06
CA ASP A 117 2.05 9.32 0.87
C ASP A 117 0.75 8.50 0.88
N GLN A 118 -0.04 8.64 1.94
CA GLN A 118 -1.36 8.01 2.07
C GLN A 118 -2.40 9.03 2.51
N THR A 119 -3.68 8.71 2.29
CA THR A 119 -4.77 9.56 2.76
C THR A 119 -4.85 9.52 4.30
N PHE A 120 -5.01 10.68 4.93
CA PHE A 120 -5.18 10.77 6.37
C PHE A 120 -6.38 9.95 6.85
N GLY A 121 -6.18 9.15 7.92
CA GLY A 121 -7.21 8.26 8.45
C GLY A 121 -7.39 6.94 7.71
N ASP A 122 -6.46 6.57 6.81
CA ASP A 122 -6.42 5.23 6.21
C ASP A 122 -6.37 4.15 7.32
N MET A 123 -7.27 3.18 7.24
CA MET A 123 -7.36 2.06 8.18
C MET A 123 -6.09 1.20 8.15
N ALA A 124 -5.42 1.09 7.00
CA ALA A 124 -4.18 0.33 6.90
C ALA A 124 -3.06 0.98 7.73
N VAL A 125 -3.03 2.31 7.86
CA VAL A 125 -2.07 3.01 8.74
C VAL A 125 -2.40 2.73 10.19
N GLN A 126 -3.65 2.97 10.59
CA GLN A 126 -4.08 2.82 11.99
C GLN A 126 -3.89 1.38 12.50
N TYR A 127 -4.32 0.38 11.73
CA TYR A 127 -4.21 -1.02 12.13
C TYR A 127 -2.86 -1.66 11.76
N GLY A 128 -2.05 -0.99 10.94
CA GLY A 128 -0.69 -1.41 10.57
C GLY A 128 0.38 -0.96 11.58
N LEU A 129 -0.04 -0.55 12.78
CA LEU A 129 0.84 -0.02 13.82
C LEU A 129 1.66 1.19 13.33
N ALA A 130 1.02 2.14 12.66
CA ALA A 130 1.67 3.36 12.19
C ALA A 130 0.82 4.59 12.48
N ASP A 131 1.46 5.75 12.47
CA ASP A 131 0.84 7.04 12.75
C ASP A 131 1.45 8.17 11.91
N GLU A 132 1.04 9.42 12.16
CA GLU A 132 1.60 10.59 11.47
C GLU A 132 3.13 10.71 11.63
N ASN A 133 3.68 10.25 12.76
CA ASN A 133 5.11 10.31 13.02
C ASN A 133 5.87 9.27 12.18
N SER A 134 5.26 8.11 11.88
CA SER A 134 5.84 7.13 10.92
C SER A 134 6.11 7.77 9.55
N PHE A 135 5.18 8.59 9.04
CA PHE A 135 5.36 9.31 7.77
C PHE A 135 6.45 10.38 7.85
N ARG A 136 6.52 11.14 8.95
CA ARG A 136 7.61 12.11 9.20
C ARG A 136 8.97 11.43 9.18
N GLN A 137 9.12 10.33 9.93
CA GLN A 137 10.34 9.55 9.98
C GLN A 137 10.68 8.93 8.62
N MET A 138 9.68 8.51 7.85
CA MET A 138 9.86 7.99 6.50
C MET A 138 10.48 9.01 5.55
N LEU A 139 9.92 10.23 5.48
CA LEU A 139 10.50 11.28 4.64
C LEU A 139 11.89 11.68 5.12
N GLN A 140 12.11 11.77 6.43
CA GLN A 140 13.43 12.08 6.99
C GLN A 140 14.47 11.01 6.67
N SER A 141 14.14 9.72 6.82
CA SER A 141 15.03 8.60 6.51
C SER A 141 15.38 8.59 5.03
N ALA A 142 14.38 8.80 4.15
CA ALA A 142 14.61 8.90 2.71
C ALA A 142 15.58 10.05 2.35
N LEU A 143 15.44 11.22 2.98
CA LEU A 143 16.34 12.35 2.77
C LEU A 143 17.77 12.12 3.30
N GLN A 144 17.91 11.47 4.45
CA GLN A 144 19.19 11.23 5.14
C GLN A 144 19.99 10.10 4.50
N GLU A 145 19.34 8.99 4.17
CA GLU A 145 19.98 7.82 3.55
C GLU A 145 20.38 8.05 2.09
N ASN A 146 19.76 9.03 1.43
CA ASN A 146 19.99 9.32 0.01
C ASN A 146 20.32 10.82 -0.19
N PRO A 147 21.53 11.28 0.21
CA PRO A 147 21.88 12.70 0.24
C PRO A 147 21.92 13.38 -1.14
N ASP A 148 22.23 12.64 -2.20
CA ASP A 148 22.38 13.16 -3.56
C ASP A 148 21.17 12.84 -4.46
N ALA A 149 20.20 12.07 -3.96
CA ALA A 149 19.03 11.67 -4.71
C ALA A 149 17.96 12.79 -4.77
N GLU A 150 17.19 12.77 -5.85
CA GLU A 150 15.92 13.47 -5.94
C GLU A 150 14.84 12.64 -5.21
N ILE A 151 14.07 13.28 -4.33
CA ILE A 151 13.02 12.61 -3.57
C ILE A 151 11.67 12.91 -4.22
N TRP A 152 11.07 11.89 -4.82
CA TRP A 152 9.72 11.98 -5.36
C TRP A 152 8.72 11.62 -4.28
N VAL A 153 7.78 12.52 -3.97
CA VAL A 153 6.66 12.21 -3.06
C VAL A 153 5.40 11.99 -3.88
N LYS A 154 4.94 10.73 -3.97
CA LYS A 154 3.67 10.42 -4.61
C LYS A 154 2.54 10.68 -3.64
N THR A 155 1.68 11.64 -3.97
CA THR A 155 0.47 11.96 -3.21
C THR A 155 -0.80 11.79 -4.05
N HIS A 156 -1.95 11.79 -3.39
CA HIS A 156 -3.25 11.67 -4.04
C HIS A 156 -3.65 13.04 -4.65
N PRO A 157 -4.22 13.10 -5.88
CA PRO A 157 -4.66 14.34 -6.49
C PRO A 157 -5.58 15.20 -5.57
N ASP A 158 -6.55 14.56 -4.91
CA ASP A 158 -7.42 15.22 -3.90
C ASP A 158 -6.67 15.91 -2.75
N VAL A 159 -5.44 15.48 -2.40
CA VAL A 159 -4.64 16.14 -1.36
C VAL A 159 -4.14 17.48 -1.87
N ILE A 160 -3.65 17.54 -3.11
CA ILE A 160 -3.24 18.79 -3.75
C ILE A 160 -4.44 19.70 -4.05
N ALA A 161 -5.58 19.12 -4.40
CA ALA A 161 -6.82 19.87 -4.61
C ALA A 161 -7.47 20.36 -3.30
N GLY A 162 -6.87 20.09 -2.13
CA GLY A 162 -7.38 20.49 -0.81
C GLY A 162 -8.66 19.77 -0.36
N LYS A 163 -9.09 18.73 -1.09
CA LYS A 163 -10.30 17.94 -0.78
C LYS A 163 -10.04 16.87 0.28
N LYS A 164 -8.79 16.45 0.43
CA LYS A 164 -8.30 15.50 1.43
C LYS A 164 -7.00 16.03 2.05
N ARG A 165 -6.61 15.46 3.19
CA ARG A 165 -5.30 15.68 3.81
C ARG A 165 -4.44 14.43 3.60
N GLY A 166 -3.19 14.61 3.20
CA GLY A 166 -2.16 13.57 3.21
C GLY A 166 -1.36 13.61 4.51
N TYR A 167 -0.57 12.59 4.80
CA TYR A 167 0.29 12.60 6.00
C TYR A 167 1.53 13.47 5.83
N LEU A 168 2.00 13.64 4.59
CA LEU A 168 3.20 14.42 4.28
C LEU A 168 2.92 15.87 3.88
N THR A 169 1.67 16.31 3.80
CA THR A 169 1.28 17.63 3.26
C THR A 169 2.09 18.80 3.84
N ASP A 170 2.35 18.80 5.14
CA ASP A 170 3.04 19.89 5.84
C ASP A 170 4.58 19.82 5.74
N LEU A 171 5.13 18.84 5.02
CA LEU A 171 6.55 18.50 5.00
C LEU A 171 7.18 18.58 3.61
N LEU A 172 6.42 19.00 2.60
CA LEU A 172 6.83 18.95 1.20
C LEU A 172 7.67 20.14 0.75
N ASP A 173 7.79 21.20 1.56
CA ASP A 173 8.62 22.37 1.28
C ASP A 173 10.10 22.07 1.59
N GLN A 174 10.72 21.25 0.74
CA GLN A 174 12.11 20.80 0.84
C GLN A 174 12.79 20.93 -0.53
N PRO A 175 14.02 21.46 -0.63
CA PRO A 175 14.67 21.73 -1.92
C PRO A 175 14.85 20.52 -2.85
N ARG A 176 14.95 19.31 -2.30
CA ARG A 176 15.16 18.05 -3.05
C ARG A 176 13.87 17.24 -3.25
N VAL A 177 12.73 17.76 -2.80
CA VAL A 177 11.45 17.06 -2.89
C VAL A 177 10.68 17.53 -4.13
N ARG A 178 10.35 16.58 -5.00
CA ARG A 178 9.42 16.77 -6.11
C ARG A 178 8.10 16.08 -5.79
N ILE A 179 7.01 16.84 -5.82
CA ILE A 179 5.67 16.30 -5.57
C ILE A 179 5.13 15.70 -6.87
N ILE A 180 4.73 14.43 -6.82
CA ILE A 180 4.05 13.74 -7.91
C ILE A 180 2.57 13.62 -7.55
N SER A 181 1.75 14.50 -8.13
CA SER A 181 0.31 14.55 -7.86
C SER A 181 -0.57 14.13 -9.02
N GLN A 182 0.00 14.02 -10.22
CA GLN A 182 -0.69 13.49 -11.38
C GLN A 182 -1.13 12.04 -11.15
N ASP A 183 -2.20 11.65 -11.84
CA ASP A 183 -2.58 10.25 -11.91
C ASP A 183 -1.62 9.54 -12.88
N ILE A 184 -1.05 8.42 -12.43
CA ILE A 184 -0.04 7.66 -13.17
C ILE A 184 -0.13 6.20 -12.74
N ASN A 185 -0.01 5.29 -13.72
CA ASN A 185 0.05 3.86 -13.47
C ASN A 185 1.20 3.54 -12.48
N PRO A 186 0.93 2.82 -11.37
CA PRO A 186 1.96 2.55 -10.37
C PRO A 186 3.20 1.81 -10.92
N PRO A 187 3.09 0.71 -11.69
CA PRO A 187 4.23 0.14 -12.42
C PRO A 187 5.04 1.13 -13.28
N THR A 188 4.39 2.02 -14.03
CA THR A 188 5.07 3.06 -14.82
C THR A 188 5.84 4.05 -13.95
N LEU A 189 5.28 4.45 -12.80
CA LEU A 189 6.00 5.31 -11.87
C LEU A 189 7.19 4.57 -11.25
N LEU A 190 6.98 3.33 -10.83
CA LEU A 190 7.98 2.50 -10.17
C LEU A 190 9.17 2.18 -11.10
N SER A 191 8.97 2.10 -12.41
CA SER A 191 10.06 1.85 -13.36
C SER A 191 11.11 2.98 -13.37
N GLN A 192 10.73 4.21 -13.00
CA GLN A 192 11.57 5.42 -13.02
C GLN A 192 12.30 5.70 -11.69
N VAL A 193 12.08 4.88 -10.66
CA VAL A 193 12.68 5.10 -9.33
C VAL A 193 13.58 3.94 -8.95
N ASP A 194 14.59 4.22 -8.12
CA ASP A 194 15.59 3.23 -7.70
C ASP A 194 15.21 2.55 -6.39
N LYS A 195 14.66 3.33 -5.46
CA LYS A 195 14.31 2.90 -4.10
C LYS A 195 12.95 3.47 -3.69
N VAL A 196 12.19 2.72 -2.90
CA VAL A 196 10.84 3.09 -2.48
C VAL A 196 10.71 3.06 -0.96
N TYR A 197 10.11 4.10 -0.41
CA TYR A 197 9.73 4.21 0.99
C TYR A 197 8.21 4.23 1.10
N CYS A 198 7.66 3.38 1.96
CA CYS A 198 6.23 3.38 2.24
C CYS A 198 5.95 3.03 3.71
N VAL A 199 4.76 3.42 4.19
CA VAL A 199 4.29 2.99 5.51
C VAL A 199 3.50 1.69 5.38
N THR A 200 2.29 1.74 4.83
CA THR A 200 1.39 0.56 4.71
C THR A 200 0.75 0.43 3.32
N SER A 201 1.22 1.23 2.36
CA SER A 201 0.65 1.27 1.01
C SER A 201 0.88 -0.03 0.26
N GLN A 202 -0.17 -0.54 -0.40
CA GLN A 202 -0.07 -1.66 -1.33
C GLN A 202 0.98 -1.42 -2.43
N MET A 203 1.21 -0.16 -2.81
CA MET A 203 2.21 0.19 -3.82
C MET A 203 3.65 -0.16 -3.39
N GLY A 204 3.92 -0.32 -2.08
CA GLY A 204 5.17 -0.90 -1.60
C GLY A 204 5.33 -2.38 -2.01
N PHE A 205 4.25 -3.17 -1.98
CA PHE A 205 4.29 -4.55 -2.48
C PHE A 205 4.40 -4.58 -4.01
N GLU A 206 3.76 -3.65 -4.73
CA GLU A 206 3.92 -3.50 -6.18
C GLU A 206 5.37 -3.16 -6.55
N ALA A 207 6.07 -2.35 -5.74
CA ALA A 207 7.49 -2.07 -5.91
C ALA A 207 8.36 -3.32 -5.77
N LEU A 208 8.07 -4.20 -4.79
CA LEU A 208 8.74 -5.51 -4.66
C LEU A 208 8.50 -6.40 -5.89
N LEU A 209 7.27 -6.43 -6.43
CA LEU A 209 6.95 -7.19 -7.64
C LEU A 209 7.73 -6.71 -8.87
N GLN A 210 8.10 -5.43 -8.90
CA GLN A 210 8.95 -4.79 -9.92
C GLN A 210 10.45 -4.88 -9.61
N GLY A 211 10.84 -5.59 -8.54
CA GLY A 211 12.25 -5.79 -8.18
C GLY A 211 12.92 -4.56 -7.57
N LYS A 212 12.16 -3.61 -7.02
CA LYS A 212 12.69 -2.41 -6.38
C LYS A 212 13.07 -2.67 -4.93
N GLU A 213 14.06 -1.94 -4.44
CA GLU A 213 14.34 -1.88 -3.00
C GLU A 213 13.20 -1.14 -2.30
N VAL A 214 12.67 -1.73 -1.22
CA VAL A 214 11.55 -1.17 -0.45
C VAL A 214 11.94 -1.07 1.02
N VAL A 215 11.78 0.12 1.57
CA VAL A 215 11.92 0.40 3.00
C VAL A 215 10.55 0.69 3.58
N THR A 216 10.12 -0.13 4.55
CA THR A 216 8.87 0.07 5.27
C THR A 216 9.12 0.66 6.64
N LEU A 217 8.42 1.75 6.98
CA LEU A 217 8.47 2.35 8.32
C LEU A 217 7.11 2.24 8.98
N VAL A 218 7.01 1.27 9.89
CA VAL A 218 5.88 1.08 10.80
C VAL A 218 6.40 1.21 12.23
N CYS A 219 5.57 1.65 13.17
CA CYS A 219 5.91 1.60 14.58
C CYS A 219 5.90 0.14 15.01
N LEU A 220 7.02 -0.56 14.83
CA LEU A 220 7.25 -1.83 15.50
C LEU A 220 7.35 -1.53 16.99
N GLY A 221 6.20 -1.52 17.67
CA GLY A 221 6.11 -1.61 19.13
C GLY A 221 6.54 -2.99 19.61
N LEU A 222 7.67 -3.51 19.12
CA LEU A 222 8.35 -4.63 19.76
C LEU A 222 8.82 -4.11 21.12
N PRO A 223 8.31 -4.63 22.25
CA PRO A 223 9.04 -4.46 23.49
C PRO A 223 10.43 -5.06 23.26
N VAL A 224 11.44 -4.22 23.33
CA VAL A 224 12.83 -4.67 23.39
C VAL A 224 12.96 -5.43 24.72
N GLY A 225 12.86 -6.75 24.67
CA GLY A 225 13.12 -7.63 25.81
C GLY A 225 12.07 -8.71 26.04
N ALA A 226 12.41 -9.93 25.64
CA ALA A 226 12.21 -11.15 26.43
C ALA A 226 13.34 -12.14 26.07
#